data_AF-A0AAF0UJB7-F1
#
_entry.id   AF-A0AAF0UJB7-F1
#
_cell.length_a   1.000
_cell.length_b   1.000
_cell.length_c   1.000
_cell.angle_alpha   90.00
_cell.angle_beta   90.00
_cell.angle_gamma   90.00
#
_symmetry.space_group_name_H-M   'P 1'
#
loop_
_entity.id
_entity.type
_entity.pdbx_description
1 polymer ?
#
loop_
_entity_poly.entity_id
_entity_poly.type
_entity_poly.pdbx_seq_one_letter_code
_entity_poly.pdbx_strand_id
1 'polypeptide(L)'
;MILKQWKVPWEIVERVEDIRKRLHQLDAKIIHIFREGNTVADSLANEVIETQDTKEYHIFQELPGNIRRLLNMDKAQVPNLRIRNKYINIQWQEQ
;
A
#
# COMPACT_ATOMS: atom_id res chain seq x y z
N MET A 1 18.81 25.81 -6.42
CA MET A 1 19.00 25.08 -7.69
C MET A 1 19.36 23.64 -7.33
N ILE A 2 18.40 22.70 -7.40
CA ILE A 2 18.67 21.29 -7.10
C ILE A 2 19.44 20.72 -8.30
N LEU A 3 20.67 20.27 -8.10
CA LEU A 3 21.49 19.63 -9.13
C LEU A 3 20.73 18.40 -9.65
N LYS A 4 20.38 18.38 -10.94
CA LYS A 4 19.59 17.34 -11.64
C LYS A 4 20.32 15.98 -11.77
N GLN A 5 21.22 15.64 -10.86
CA GLN A 5 21.95 14.38 -10.88
C GLN A 5 21.33 13.42 -9.87
N TRP A 6 20.21 12.79 -10.26
CA TRP A 6 19.74 11.61 -9.55
C TRP A 6 20.72 10.48 -9.89
N LYS A 7 21.72 10.28 -9.02
CA LYS A 7 22.55 9.08 -9.07
C LYS A 7 21.60 7.93 -8.72
N VAL A 8 21.23 7.12 -9.71
CA VAL A 8 20.32 6.00 -9.51
C VAL A 8 20.94 5.13 -8.41
N PRO A 9 20.24 4.91 -7.28
CA PRO A 9 20.74 4.00 -6.27
C PRO A 9 20.80 2.62 -6.93
N TRP A 10 22.00 2.05 -7.11
CA TRP A 10 22.15 0.76 -7.78
C TRP A 10 21.37 -0.36 -7.08
N GLU A 11 21.25 -0.27 -5.75
CA GLU A 11 20.40 -1.14 -4.91
C GLU A 11 18.91 -1.11 -5.33
N ILE A 12 18.43 0.08 -5.72
CA ILE A 12 17.30 0.34 -6.62
C ILE A 12 17.03 -0.75 -7.67
N VAL A 13 17.99 -0.76 -8.59
CA VAL A 13 17.95 -1.47 -9.86
C VAL A 13 18.04 -2.96 -9.62
N GLU A 14 18.94 -3.41 -8.74
CA GLU A 14 19.09 -4.82 -8.39
C GLU A 14 17.78 -5.40 -7.83
N ARG A 15 17.15 -4.70 -6.87
CA ARG A 15 15.86 -5.13 -6.30
C ARG A 15 14.76 -5.17 -7.36
N VAL A 16 14.70 -4.17 -8.23
CA VAL A 16 13.70 -4.12 -9.31
C VAL A 16 13.91 -5.24 -10.32
N GLU A 17 15.15 -5.55 -10.69
CA GLU A 17 15.47 -6.65 -11.60
C GLU A 17 15.07 -8.01 -11.02
N ASP A 18 15.31 -8.24 -9.73
CA ASP A 18 14.90 -9.47 -9.06
C ASP A 18 13.37 -9.62 -9.00
N ILE A 19 12.65 -8.53 -8.75
CA ILE A 19 11.18 -8.51 -8.85
C ILE A 19 10.75 -8.87 -10.28
N ARG A 20 11.38 -8.28 -11.30
CA ARG A 20 11.05 -8.59 -12.71
C ARG A 20 11.31 -10.04 -13.07
N LYS A 21 12.42 -10.64 -12.63
CA LYS A 21 12.72 -12.06 -12.85
C LYS A 21 11.63 -12.95 -12.24
N ARG A 22 11.22 -12.67 -11.00
CA ARG A 22 10.13 -13.41 -10.32
C ARG A 22 8.80 -13.23 -11.03
N LEU A 23 8.45 -12.01 -11.45
CA LEU A 23 7.22 -11.74 -12.19
C LEU A 23 7.16 -12.50 -13.52
N HIS A 24 8.28 -12.60 -14.25
CA HIS A 24 8.33 -13.39 -15.49
C HIS A 24 8.12 -14.89 -15.24
N GLN A 25 8.50 -15.42 -14.07
CA GLN A 25 8.25 -16.83 -13.72
C GLN A 25 6.78 -17.10 -13.35
N LEU A 26 6.04 -16.08 -12.93
CA LEU A 26 4.69 -16.19 -12.36
C LEU A 26 3.57 -15.88 -13.37
N ASP A 27 3.88 -15.62 -14.65
CA ASP A 27 2.95 -15.08 -15.67
C ASP A 27 2.07 -13.94 -15.10
N ALA A 28 2.70 -13.06 -14.32
CA ALA A 28 2.01 -12.03 -13.57
C ALA A 28 1.81 -10.77 -14.42
N LYS A 29 0.61 -10.18 -14.35
CA LYS A 29 0.28 -8.91 -15.02
C LYS A 29 0.40 -7.73 -14.05
N ILE A 30 1.18 -6.71 -14.43
CA ILE A 30 1.23 -5.44 -13.72
C ILE A 30 0.06 -4.57 -14.20
N ILE A 31 -0.81 -4.17 -13.27
CA ILE A 31 -1.89 -3.22 -13.51
C ILE A 31 -1.86 -2.12 -12.45
N HIS A 32 -2.29 -0.91 -12.82
CA HIS A 32 -2.54 0.15 -11.87
C HIS A 32 -3.91 -0.06 -11.23
N ILE A 33 -3.96 -0.07 -9.90
CA ILE A 33 -5.20 -0.16 -9.12
C ILE A 33 -5.40 1.11 -8.29
N PHE A 34 -6.64 1.35 -7.90
CA PHE A 34 -6.97 2.35 -6.89
C PHE A 34 -6.27 2.00 -5.58
N ARG A 35 -5.79 3.02 -4.86
CA ARG A 35 -5.02 2.84 -3.62
C ARG A 35 -5.83 2.08 -2.57
N GLU A 36 -7.14 2.28 -2.57
CA GLU A 36 -8.11 1.62 -1.71
C GLU A 36 -8.07 0.08 -1.85
N GLY A 37 -7.81 -0.42 -3.06
CA GLY A 37 -7.64 -1.85 -3.33
C GLY A 37 -6.32 -2.42 -2.82
N ASN A 38 -5.35 -1.57 -2.48
CA ASN A 38 -4.06 -2.02 -1.93
C ASN A 38 -4.04 -2.08 -0.39
N THR A 39 -5.16 -1.78 0.27
CA THR A 39 -5.18 -1.60 1.74
C THR A 39 -4.74 -2.85 2.51
N VAL A 40 -5.06 -4.04 2.01
CA VAL A 40 -4.67 -5.32 2.65
C VAL A 40 -3.15 -5.48 2.60
N ALA A 41 -2.54 -5.28 1.43
CA ALA A 41 -1.09 -5.38 1.24
C ALA A 41 -0.34 -4.32 2.07
N ASP A 42 -0.84 -3.08 2.08
CA ASP A 42 -0.29 -1.99 2.89
C ASP A 42 -0.32 -2.35 4.40
N SER A 43 -1.41 -2.95 4.87
CA SER A 43 -1.55 -3.32 6.28
C SER A 43 -0.64 -4.47 6.69
N LEU A 44 -0.44 -5.46 5.81
CA LEU A 44 0.52 -6.53 6.02
C LEU A 44 1.96 -5.99 6.05
N ALA A 45 2.31 -5.08 5.15
CA ALA A 45 3.63 -4.44 5.15
C ALA A 45 3.88 -3.63 6.43
N ASN A 46 2.88 -2.88 6.91
CA ASN A 46 2.98 -2.14 8.16
C ASN A 46 3.15 -3.06 9.37
N GLU A 47 2.48 -4.21 9.40
CA GLU A 47 2.60 -5.18 10.49
C GLU A 47 4.04 -5.72 10.63
N VAL A 48 4.68 -6.06 9.51
CA VAL A 48 6.08 -6.51 9.49
C VAL A 48 7.04 -5.39 9.88
N ILE A 49 6.76 -4.14 9.47
CA ILE A 49 7.57 -2.97 9.86
C ILE A 49 7.48 -2.73 11.37
N GLU A 50 6.28 -2.86 11.95
CA GLU A 50 6.05 -2.66 13.39
C GLU A 50 6.66 -3.78 14.23
N THR A 51 6.57 -5.02 13.75
CA THR A 51 7.03 -6.19 14.51
C THR A 51 8.48 -6.56 14.26
N GLN A 52 9.07 -6.06 13.16
CA GLN A 52 10.44 -6.34 12.71
C GLN A 52 10.75 -7.84 12.56
N ASP A 53 9.71 -8.66 12.37
CA ASP A 53 9.82 -10.11 12.29
C ASP A 53 9.16 -10.63 11.00
N THR A 54 9.66 -11.76 10.51
CA THR A 54 9.09 -12.41 9.34
C THR A 54 7.93 -13.29 9.78
N LYS A 55 6.71 -12.91 9.39
CA LYS A 55 5.50 -13.66 9.72
C LYS A 55 4.84 -14.22 8.49
N GLU A 56 4.57 -15.51 8.56
CA GLU A 56 3.77 -16.22 7.58
C GLU A 56 2.47 -16.68 8.25
N TYR A 57 1.35 -16.46 7.56
CA TYR A 57 0.03 -16.86 8.03
C TYR A 57 -0.50 -17.92 7.07
N HIS A 58 -0.80 -19.10 7.59
CA HIS A 58 -1.35 -20.20 6.79
C HIS A 58 -2.87 -20.32 6.99
N ILE A 59 -3.39 -19.79 8.09
CA ILE A 59 -4.81 -19.86 8.45
C ILE A 59 -5.37 -18.44 8.59
N PHE A 60 -6.58 -18.22 8.07
CA PHE A 60 -7.25 -16.93 8.15
C PHE A 60 -7.38 -16.41 9.59
N GLN A 61 -7.52 -17.30 10.57
CA GLN A 61 -7.68 -16.93 11.99
C GLN A 61 -6.40 -16.43 12.65
N GLU A 62 -5.23 -16.75 12.09
CA GLU A 62 -3.92 -16.30 12.59
C GLU A 62 -3.67 -14.82 12.24
N LEU A 63 -4.38 -14.31 11.22
CA LEU A 63 -4.25 -12.92 10.81
C LEU A 63 -4.76 -11.96 11.89
N PRO A 64 -4.05 -10.84 12.11
CA PRO A 64 -4.53 -9.75 12.95
C PRO A 64 -5.95 -9.30 12.60
N GLY A 65 -6.75 -8.96 13.61
CA GLY A 65 -8.17 -8.64 13.42
C GLY A 65 -8.44 -7.49 12.45
N ASN A 66 -7.57 -6.48 12.43
CA ASN A 66 -7.58 -5.38 11.48
C ASN A 66 -7.38 -5.85 10.03
N ILE A 67 -6.40 -6.73 9.79
CA ILE A 67 -6.10 -7.27 8.46
C ILE A 67 -7.23 -8.19 7.99
N ARG A 68 -7.78 -9.03 8.89
CA ARG A 68 -8.95 -9.88 8.58
C ARG A 68 -10.15 -9.07 8.12
N ARG A 69 -10.43 -7.95 8.80
CA ARG A 69 -11.50 -7.02 8.42
C ARG A 69 -11.29 -6.48 7.00
N LEU A 70 -10.08 -6.02 6.70
CA LEU A 70 -9.74 -5.48 5.38
C LEU A 70 -9.85 -6.54 4.28
N LEU A 71 -9.40 -7.76 4.55
CA LEU A 71 -9.49 -8.87 3.60
C LEU A 71 -10.95 -9.26 3.32
N ASN A 72 -11.82 -9.23 4.33
CA ASN A 72 -13.24 -9.44 4.14
C ASN A 72 -13.91 -8.31 3.34
N MET A 73 -13.53 -7.06 3.59
CA MET A 73 -14.03 -5.91 2.81
C MET A 73 -13.60 -5.99 1.34
N ASP A 74 -12.35 -6.39 1.09
CA ASP A 74 -11.79 -6.59 -0.25
C ASP A 74 -12.51 -7.73 -0.98
N LYS A 75 -12.70 -8.89 -0.33
CA LYS A 75 -13.51 -10.01 -0.85
C LYS A 75 -14.95 -9.61 -1.17
N ALA A 76 -15.54 -8.75 -0.35
CA ALA A 76 -16.89 -8.23 -0.56
C ALA A 76 -16.95 -7.12 -1.63
N GLN A 77 -15.82 -6.73 -2.22
CA GLN A 77 -15.69 -5.64 -3.20
C GLN A 77 -16.25 -4.31 -2.66
N VAL A 78 -16.12 -4.08 -1.35
CA VAL A 78 -16.57 -2.86 -0.70
C VAL A 78 -15.44 -1.83 -0.75
N PRO A 79 -15.65 -0.66 -1.37
CA PRO A 79 -14.61 0.36 -1.49
C PRO A 79 -14.25 0.93 -0.12
N ASN A 80 -12.94 1.06 0.15
CA ASN A 80 -12.42 1.69 1.35
C ASN A 80 -12.31 3.22 1.16
N LEU A 81 -13.37 3.97 1.48
CA LEU A 81 -13.40 5.41 1.25
C LEU A 81 -12.65 6.18 2.35
N ARG A 82 -11.59 6.91 1.96
CA ARG A 82 -10.94 7.88 2.85
C ARG A 82 -11.58 9.27 2.70
N ILE A 83 -12.48 9.61 3.61
CA ILE A 83 -13.10 10.93 3.65
C ILE A 83 -12.21 11.87 4.47
N ARG A 84 -11.78 12.99 3.87
CA ARG A 84 -11.13 14.10 4.59
C ARG A 84 -12.12 15.25 4.71
N ASN A 85 -12.56 15.54 5.93
CA ASN A 85 -13.36 16.73 6.19
C ASN A 85 -12.47 17.96 6.07
N LYS A 86 -12.81 18.88 5.17
CA LYS A 86 -12.25 20.23 5.14
C LYS A 86 -13.19 21.15 5.89
N TYR A 87 -12.71 21.82 6.93
CA TYR A 87 -13.44 22.92 7.53
C TYR A 87 -13.36 24.13 6.59
N ILE A 88 -14.52 24.67 6.21
CA ILE A 88 -14.61 25.91 5.43
C ILE A 88 -14.80 27.04 6.43
N ASN A 89 -13.75 27.84 6.65
CA ASN A 89 -13.89 29.10 7.40
C ASN A 89 -14.49 30.14 6.46
N ILE A 90 -15.78 30.43 6.64
CA ILE A 90 -16.45 31.55 5.98
C ILE A 90 -16.10 32.80 6.80
N GLN A 91 -15.14 33.59 6.32
CA GLN A 91 -14.92 34.93 6.86
C GLN A 91 -15.86 35.89 6.15
N TRP A 92 -16.85 36.39 6.88
CA TRP A 92 -17.66 37.51 6.44
C TRP A 92 -16.78 38.75 6.45
N GLN A 93 -16.53 39.34 5.27
CA GLN A 93 -16.02 40.71 5.20
C GLN A 93 -17.22 41.64 5.33
N GLU A 94 -17.36 42.28 6.48
CA GLU A 94 -18.26 43.43 6.64
C GLU A 94 -17.70 44.59 5.79
N GLN A 95 -18.56 45.16 4.94
CA GLN A 95 -18.28 46.32 4.09
C GLN A 95 -18.46 47.62 4.87
#